data_AF-A0A3M2CWD3-F1
#
_entry.id   AF-A0A3M2CWD3-F1
#
_cell.length_a   1.000
_cell.length_b   1.000
_cell.length_c   1.000
_cell.angle_alpha   90.00
_cell.angle_beta   90.00
_cell.angle_gamma   90.00
#
_symmetry.space_group_name_H-M   'P 1'
#
loop_
_entity.id
_entity.type
_entity.pdbx_description
1 polymer ?
#
loop_
_entity_poly.entity_id
_entity_poly.type
_entity_poly.pdbx_seq_one_letter_code
_entity_poly.pdbx_strand_id
1 'polypeptide(L)'
;MKTWLPIFTILALILCLTPPDTDARRTHLSAEQKAKLEKVQTVYVNVLALTERGRRDPAPLLAIVKQRLEELGYTVVTDRQQPHDVEFKVKCEERKTWTGTTRAGGDAELPDAPARLWKGPACLFTYYLDGQDLGWYKEVRTPFEDALAAAKAVGVSDAGQYALDQLAEQLKTYDFPVAVTAEWGQIDRLLALLNDPSTHKVRKLKILSVLSQMNADEALPRLTEFLKDKDLEQEAITALAGAGAESIPILIDLFRTATQPEIKAAAAKTLGHVAATTSDPRTIPPLLEYLKHTLTRIRTSEDIDFPVLTEVVWALGKLRDERSIEPMAKLQEKIWLIHDNSEEMQALREATNWTYKQLDLDGHLS
;
A
#
# COMPACT_ATOMS: atom_id res chain seq x y z
N MET A 1 4.41 51.71 -57.12
CA MET A 1 3.69 50.52 -57.64
C MET A 1 3.74 49.48 -56.52
N LYS A 2 2.84 49.48 -55.52
CA LYS A 2 1.45 48.97 -55.51
C LYS A 2 1.28 47.64 -56.24
N THR A 3 1.39 46.55 -55.49
CA THR A 3 0.44 45.43 -55.54
C THR A 3 0.11 45.01 -54.10
N TRP A 4 -1.17 44.77 -53.84
CA TRP A 4 -1.81 44.62 -52.54
C TRP A 4 -2.73 43.39 -52.63
N LEU A 5 -2.56 42.43 -51.70
CA LEU A 5 -3.53 41.44 -51.15
C LEU A 5 -4.23 40.41 -52.10
N PRO A 6 -4.84 39.29 -51.60
CA PRO A 6 -5.38 38.99 -50.24
C PRO A 6 -4.92 37.63 -49.61
N ILE A 7 -4.81 37.50 -48.28
CA ILE A 7 -5.77 36.99 -47.26
C ILE A 7 -6.62 35.75 -47.64
N PHE A 8 -6.57 34.75 -46.74
CA PHE A 8 -7.62 33.81 -46.25
C PHE A 8 -7.50 32.30 -46.56
N THR A 9 -7.35 31.54 -45.46
CA THR A 9 -7.88 30.18 -45.15
C THR A 9 -7.35 28.94 -45.88
N ILE A 10 -6.91 27.96 -45.08
CA ILE A 10 -7.23 26.51 -45.05
C ILE A 10 -6.16 25.87 -44.13
N LEU A 11 -6.42 25.03 -43.14
CA LEU A 11 -7.58 24.52 -42.45
C LEU A 11 -6.94 23.73 -41.30
N ALA A 12 -7.43 23.93 -40.08
CA ALA A 12 -6.98 23.21 -38.90
C ALA A 12 -7.12 21.69 -39.10
N LEU A 13 -5.99 20.99 -39.22
CA LEU A 13 -5.93 19.55 -39.02
C LEU A 13 -5.47 19.31 -37.58
N ILE A 14 -6.35 19.63 -36.62
CA ILE A 14 -6.24 19.10 -35.26
C ILE A 14 -6.65 17.64 -35.39
N LEU A 15 -5.67 16.79 -35.71
CA LEU A 15 -5.79 15.37 -35.41
C LEU A 15 -6.09 15.28 -33.92
N CYS A 16 -7.24 14.69 -33.62
CA CYS A 16 -7.59 14.18 -32.30
C CYS A 16 -6.56 13.12 -31.91
N LEU A 17 -5.39 13.58 -31.47
CA LEU A 17 -4.57 12.83 -30.53
C LEU A 17 -5.29 12.98 -29.20
N THR A 18 -6.20 12.05 -28.92
CA THR A 18 -6.50 11.71 -27.53
C THR A 18 -5.13 11.50 -26.88
N PRO A 19 -4.72 12.32 -25.90
CA PRO A 19 -3.52 11.98 -25.15
C PRO A 19 -3.78 10.57 -24.59
N PRO A 20 -2.86 9.60 -24.76
CA PRO A 20 -2.93 8.40 -23.95
C PRO A 20 -2.96 8.89 -22.50
N ASP A 21 -3.86 8.31 -21.71
CA ASP A 21 -3.98 8.60 -20.28
C ASP A 21 -2.59 8.81 -19.72
N THR A 22 -2.31 10.06 -19.32
CA THR A 22 -1.06 10.41 -18.68
C THR A 22 -1.10 9.80 -17.30
N ASP A 23 -0.76 8.50 -17.26
CA ASP A 23 -0.49 7.73 -16.07
C ASP A 23 0.81 8.26 -15.45
N ALA A 24 0.69 9.38 -14.73
CA ALA A 24 1.71 9.86 -13.81
C ALA A 24 1.75 9.02 -12.52
N ARG A 25 1.58 7.69 -12.64
CA ARG A 25 1.92 6.69 -11.62
C ARG A 25 2.68 5.57 -12.32
N ARG A 26 3.94 5.37 -11.91
CA ARG A 26 4.91 4.44 -12.50
C ARG A 26 4.37 3.01 -12.61
N THR A 27 3.72 2.64 -13.71
CA THR A 27 3.42 1.24 -14.03
C THR A 27 4.67 0.61 -14.62
N HIS A 28 5.43 -0.10 -13.78
CA HIS A 28 6.63 -0.85 -14.20
C HIS A 28 6.31 -2.06 -15.09
N LEU A 29 5.04 -2.48 -15.14
CA LEU A 29 4.57 -3.67 -15.86
C LEU A 29 3.71 -3.26 -17.06
N SER A 30 3.98 -3.85 -18.23
CA SER A 30 3.11 -3.74 -19.40
C SER A 30 1.78 -4.46 -19.17
N ALA A 31 0.75 -4.10 -19.94
CA ALA A 31 -0.55 -4.77 -19.88
C ALA A 31 -0.44 -6.29 -20.16
N GLU A 32 0.48 -6.70 -21.05
CA GLU A 32 0.77 -8.11 -21.30
C GLU A 32 1.38 -8.80 -20.07
N GLN A 33 2.33 -8.15 -19.40
CA GLN A 33 2.96 -8.69 -18.20
C GLN A 33 1.94 -8.84 -17.07
N LYS A 34 1.06 -7.85 -16.85
CA LYS A 34 -0.04 -7.94 -15.88
C LYS A 34 -0.97 -9.12 -16.19
N ALA A 35 -1.41 -9.25 -17.45
CA ALA A 35 -2.31 -10.32 -17.86
C ALA A 35 -1.69 -11.73 -17.72
N LYS A 36 -0.35 -11.85 -17.83
CA LYS A 36 0.38 -13.09 -17.54
C LYS A 36 0.42 -13.37 -16.03
N LEU A 37 0.76 -12.38 -15.22
CA LEU A 37 0.89 -12.51 -13.76
C LEU A 37 -0.44 -12.83 -13.08
N GLU A 38 -1.53 -12.21 -13.52
CA GLU A 38 -2.89 -12.50 -13.05
C GLU A 38 -3.29 -13.98 -13.26
N LYS A 39 -2.66 -14.65 -14.22
CA LYS A 39 -2.96 -16.06 -14.58
C LYS A 39 -1.95 -17.06 -14.04
N VAL A 40 -0.92 -16.64 -13.30
CA VAL A 40 0.08 -17.55 -12.74
C VAL A 40 -0.59 -18.62 -11.88
N GLN A 41 -0.31 -19.88 -12.21
CA GLN A 41 -0.72 -21.06 -11.44
C GLN A 41 0.49 -21.88 -11.00
N THR A 42 1.50 -21.99 -11.85
CA THR A 42 2.70 -22.80 -11.60
C THR A 42 3.91 -21.91 -11.36
N VAL A 43 4.49 -22.02 -10.16
CA VAL A 43 5.63 -21.20 -9.72
C VAL A 43 6.87 -22.07 -9.60
N TYR A 44 7.92 -21.73 -10.35
CA TYR A 44 9.24 -22.31 -10.13
C TYR A 44 9.91 -21.59 -8.96
N VAL A 45 10.19 -22.31 -7.87
CA VAL A 45 10.83 -21.73 -6.69
C VAL A 45 12.32 -22.01 -6.69
N ASN A 46 13.11 -20.93 -6.69
CA ASN A 46 14.57 -20.97 -6.68
C ASN A 46 15.11 -20.36 -5.38
N VAL A 47 15.64 -21.19 -4.47
CA VAL A 47 16.19 -20.74 -3.19
C VAL A 47 17.71 -20.85 -3.17
N LEU A 48 18.36 -19.78 -2.74
CA LEU A 48 19.81 -19.71 -2.55
C LEU A 48 20.15 -19.35 -1.10
N ALA A 49 20.98 -20.17 -0.47
CA ALA A 49 21.50 -19.95 0.88
C ALA A 49 23.01 -19.71 0.84
N LEU A 50 23.46 -18.54 1.31
CA LEU A 50 24.87 -18.13 1.30
C LEU A 50 25.35 -17.75 2.69
N THR A 51 26.54 -18.21 3.03
CA THR A 51 27.29 -17.84 4.24
C THR A 51 28.66 -17.31 3.85
N GLU A 52 29.42 -16.72 4.77
CA GLU A 52 30.81 -16.34 4.50
C GLU A 52 31.69 -17.55 4.15
N ARG A 53 31.27 -18.76 4.56
CA ARG A 53 31.91 -20.04 4.19
C ARG A 53 31.46 -20.59 2.83
N GLY A 54 30.62 -19.86 2.09
CA GLY A 54 30.11 -20.24 0.78
C GLY A 54 28.65 -20.72 0.80
N ARG A 55 28.26 -21.42 -0.27
CA ARG A 55 26.89 -21.92 -0.47
C ARG A 55 26.57 -23.01 0.55
N ARG A 56 25.39 -22.91 1.16
CA ARG A 56 24.82 -23.92 2.06
C ARG A 56 23.66 -24.65 1.38
N ASP A 57 23.21 -25.74 2.00
CA ASP A 57 22.04 -26.48 1.55
C ASP A 57 20.76 -25.60 1.68
N PRO A 58 20.08 -25.27 0.57
CA PRO A 58 18.87 -24.46 0.62
C PRO A 58 17.62 -25.28 0.98
N ALA A 59 17.69 -26.60 1.09
CA ALA A 59 16.51 -27.47 1.22
C ALA A 59 15.54 -27.07 2.36
N PRO A 60 16.00 -26.69 3.58
CA PRO A 60 15.09 -26.26 4.65
C PRO A 60 14.31 -24.99 4.31
N LEU A 61 14.98 -24.01 3.70
CA LEU A 61 14.36 -22.74 3.27
C LEU A 61 13.42 -22.98 2.10
N LEU A 62 13.83 -23.82 1.13
CA LEU A 62 13.01 -24.21 -0.01
C LEU A 62 11.70 -24.89 0.42
N ALA A 63 11.77 -25.79 1.41
CA ALA A 63 10.58 -26.47 1.93
C ALA A 63 9.56 -25.47 2.52
N ILE A 64 10.02 -24.47 3.28
CA ILE A 64 9.16 -23.41 3.82
C ILE A 64 8.53 -22.59 2.68
N VAL A 65 9.34 -22.12 1.74
CA VAL A 65 8.83 -21.28 0.63
C VAL A 65 7.82 -22.04 -0.22
N LYS A 66 8.12 -23.31 -0.53
CA LYS A 66 7.23 -24.20 -1.28
C LYS A 66 5.89 -24.37 -0.56
N GLN A 67 5.92 -24.85 0.69
CA GLN A 67 4.70 -25.09 1.46
C GLN A 67 3.82 -23.84 1.53
N ARG A 68 4.43 -22.67 1.78
CA ARG A 68 3.69 -21.43 1.95
C ARG A 68 3.07 -20.88 0.67
N LEU A 69 3.64 -21.16 -0.50
CA LEU A 69 3.00 -20.86 -1.79
C LEU A 69 1.90 -21.87 -2.11
N GLU A 70 2.09 -23.15 -1.77
CA GLU A 70 1.07 -24.19 -1.92
C GLU A 70 -0.17 -23.92 -1.04
N GLU A 71 0.00 -23.32 0.15
CA GLU A 71 -1.11 -22.83 1.01
C GLU A 71 -2.02 -21.80 0.30
N LEU A 72 -1.48 -21.05 -0.66
CA LEU A 72 -2.25 -20.12 -1.50
C LEU A 72 -2.84 -20.80 -2.74
N GLY A 73 -2.60 -22.10 -2.92
CA GLY A 73 -3.07 -22.89 -4.05
C GLY A 73 -2.21 -22.76 -5.31
N TYR A 74 -0.95 -22.33 -5.21
CA TYR A 74 -0.02 -22.42 -6.33
C TYR A 74 0.50 -23.84 -6.49
N THR A 75 0.70 -24.27 -7.74
CA THR A 75 1.49 -25.46 -8.03
C THR A 75 2.96 -25.08 -7.99
N VAL A 76 3.74 -25.66 -7.08
CA VAL A 76 5.16 -25.30 -6.93
C VAL A 76 6.07 -26.36 -7.53
N VAL A 77 6.92 -25.95 -8.47
CA VAL A 77 7.99 -26.78 -9.02
C VAL A 77 9.35 -26.31 -8.54
N THR A 78 10.30 -27.23 -8.38
CA THR A 78 11.67 -26.94 -7.91
C THR A 78 12.74 -27.30 -8.94
N ASP A 79 12.34 -27.84 -10.09
CA ASP A 79 13.20 -28.08 -11.23
C ASP A 79 12.86 -27.07 -12.32
N ARG A 80 13.88 -26.32 -12.75
CA ARG A 80 13.77 -25.30 -13.81
C ARG A 80 13.29 -25.87 -15.15
N GLN A 81 13.49 -27.17 -15.40
CA GLN A 81 13.08 -27.81 -16.65
C GLN A 81 11.57 -28.11 -16.69
N GLN A 82 10.88 -28.09 -15.54
CA GLN A 82 9.44 -28.27 -15.51
C GLN A 82 8.74 -27.00 -16.02
N PRO A 83 7.63 -27.12 -16.78
CA PRO A 83 6.84 -25.97 -17.20
C PRO A 83 6.40 -25.13 -16.00
N HIS A 84 6.58 -23.82 -16.09
CA HIS A 84 6.19 -22.86 -15.05
C HIS A 84 5.84 -21.51 -15.69
N ASP A 85 5.01 -20.73 -15.01
CA ASP A 85 4.57 -19.42 -15.48
C ASP A 85 5.54 -18.30 -15.05
N VAL A 86 6.15 -18.47 -13.86
CA VAL A 86 7.02 -17.47 -13.24
C VAL A 86 8.11 -18.16 -12.41
N GLU A 87 9.30 -17.56 -12.35
CA GLU A 87 10.33 -17.93 -11.37
C GLU A 87 10.20 -17.03 -10.14
N PHE A 88 9.97 -17.62 -8.97
CA PHE A 88 10.05 -16.92 -7.69
C PHE A 88 11.36 -17.28 -6.99
N LYS A 89 12.17 -16.27 -6.69
CA LYS A 89 13.52 -16.44 -6.16
C LYS A 89 13.65 -15.87 -4.76
N VAL A 90 14.21 -16.68 -3.86
CA VAL A 90 14.50 -16.29 -2.47
C VAL A 90 15.99 -16.48 -2.21
N LYS A 91 16.70 -15.38 -1.98
CA LYS A 91 18.14 -15.39 -1.70
C LYS A 91 18.38 -15.00 -0.25
N CYS A 92 18.73 -15.98 0.58
CA CYS A 92 19.05 -15.79 1.99
C CYS A 92 20.56 -15.77 2.19
N GLU A 93 21.08 -14.70 2.78
CA GLU A 93 22.52 -14.48 2.94
C GLU A 93 22.87 -14.08 4.38
N GLU A 94 23.90 -14.70 4.95
CA GLU A 94 24.56 -14.24 6.19
C GLU A 94 25.13 -12.85 6.01
N ARG A 95 25.65 -12.54 4.81
CA ARG A 95 26.17 -11.23 4.43
C ARG A 95 25.64 -10.83 3.06
N LYS A 96 24.75 -9.83 3.05
CA LYS A 96 24.08 -9.32 1.84
C LYS A 96 25.11 -8.77 0.88
N THR A 97 25.10 -9.30 -0.34
CA THR A 97 26.00 -8.87 -1.42
C THR A 97 25.32 -7.91 -2.40
N TRP A 98 23.99 -7.90 -2.46
CA TRP A 98 23.22 -7.01 -3.32
C TRP A 98 22.86 -5.73 -2.58
N THR A 99 23.28 -4.55 -3.03
CA THR A 99 22.99 -3.26 -2.38
C THR A 99 22.06 -2.36 -3.21
N GLY A 100 21.27 -2.97 -4.11
CA GLY A 100 20.35 -2.22 -4.97
C GLY A 100 19.16 -1.64 -4.21
N THR A 101 18.41 -0.77 -4.89
CA THR A 101 17.17 -0.19 -4.39
C THR A 101 15.98 -0.78 -5.12
N THR A 102 14.81 -0.73 -4.51
CA THR A 102 13.54 -0.83 -5.24
C THR A 102 13.49 0.24 -6.34
N ARG A 103 12.88 -0.08 -7.48
CA ARG A 103 12.75 0.87 -8.61
C ARG A 103 11.68 1.95 -8.34
N ALA A 104 10.78 1.71 -7.39
CA ALA A 104 9.75 2.65 -6.98
C ALA A 104 10.17 3.47 -5.73
N GLY A 105 10.02 4.79 -5.82
CA GLY A 105 10.45 5.73 -4.77
C GLY A 105 9.64 5.63 -3.46
N GLY A 106 8.37 5.20 -3.51
CA GLY A 106 7.54 4.99 -2.32
C GLY A 106 7.82 3.66 -1.61
N ASP A 107 8.19 2.62 -2.37
CA ASP A 107 8.51 1.31 -1.80
C ASP A 107 9.82 1.29 -1.02
N ALA A 108 10.68 2.31 -1.18
CA ALA A 108 11.95 2.41 -0.49
C ALA A 108 11.81 2.73 1.01
N GLU A 109 10.64 3.22 1.44
CA GLU A 109 10.35 3.58 2.83
C GLU A 109 9.57 2.49 3.58
N LEU A 110 9.17 1.43 2.89
CA LEU A 110 8.46 0.32 3.52
C LEU A 110 9.39 -0.47 4.46
N PRO A 111 8.88 -1.04 5.57
CA PRO A 111 9.68 -1.85 6.48
C PRO A 111 10.33 -3.08 5.82
N ASP A 112 9.69 -3.61 4.77
CA ASP A 112 10.17 -4.75 3.98
C ASP A 112 10.89 -4.32 2.69
N ALA A 113 11.22 -3.04 2.56
CA ALA A 113 12.05 -2.52 1.49
C ALA A 113 13.50 -3.00 1.68
N PRO A 114 14.19 -3.38 0.60
CA PRO A 114 15.60 -3.70 0.70
C PRO A 114 16.44 -2.51 1.19
N ALA A 115 17.14 -2.68 2.31
CA ALA A 115 17.99 -1.62 2.83
C ALA A 115 19.28 -1.46 2.00
N ARG A 116 19.66 -0.20 1.71
CA ARG A 116 20.95 0.14 1.08
C ARG A 116 22.14 -0.17 2.00
N LEU A 117 21.96 0.08 3.30
CA LEU A 117 22.96 -0.16 4.32
C LEU A 117 22.84 -1.59 4.85
N TRP A 118 23.97 -2.14 5.28
CA TRP A 118 23.99 -3.42 5.99
C TRP A 118 23.23 -3.31 7.31
N LYS A 119 22.26 -4.20 7.52
CA LYS A 119 21.47 -4.32 8.75
C LYS A 119 21.27 -5.80 9.11
N GLY A 120 22.34 -6.59 9.01
CA GLY A 120 22.30 -8.02 9.31
C GLY A 120 21.85 -8.96 8.18
N PRO A 121 21.94 -10.28 8.44
CA PRO A 121 21.48 -11.34 7.55
C PRO A 121 20.07 -11.10 7.03
N ALA A 122 19.83 -11.44 5.77
CA ALA A 122 18.56 -11.15 5.11
C ALA A 122 18.19 -12.19 4.03
N CYS A 123 16.89 -12.39 3.83
CA CYS A 123 16.34 -13.01 2.64
C CYS A 123 15.75 -11.92 1.72
N LEU A 124 16.25 -11.89 0.48
CA LEU A 124 15.73 -11.06 -0.60
C LEU A 124 14.77 -11.90 -1.46
N PHE A 125 13.55 -11.39 -1.66
CA PHE A 125 12.54 -11.98 -2.53
C PHE A 125 12.48 -11.22 -3.84
N THR A 126 12.50 -11.95 -4.96
CA THR A 126 12.29 -11.43 -6.31
C THR A 126 11.48 -12.40 -7.15
N TYR A 127 10.96 -11.93 -8.28
CA TYR A 127 10.39 -12.83 -9.29
C TYR A 127 10.84 -12.44 -10.69
N TYR A 128 10.81 -13.41 -11.60
CA TYR A 128 11.13 -13.25 -13.00
C TYR A 128 10.00 -13.77 -13.85
N LEU A 129 9.55 -12.95 -14.80
CA LEU A 129 8.57 -13.34 -15.82
C LEU A 129 9.29 -13.44 -17.16
N ASP A 130 9.17 -14.57 -17.85
CA ASP A 130 9.89 -14.84 -19.10
C ASP A 130 11.42 -14.59 -18.98
N GLY A 131 11.99 -14.88 -17.80
CA GLY A 131 13.41 -14.64 -17.47
C GLY A 131 13.79 -13.18 -17.21
N GLN A 132 12.84 -12.25 -17.21
CA GLN A 132 13.07 -10.84 -16.96
C GLN A 132 12.82 -10.46 -15.49
N ASP A 133 13.76 -9.75 -14.87
CA ASP A 133 13.57 -9.13 -13.55
C ASP A 133 12.70 -7.87 -13.68
N LEU A 134 11.52 -7.91 -13.07
CA LEU A 134 10.53 -6.84 -13.14
C LEU A 134 10.68 -5.79 -12.03
N GLY A 135 11.66 -5.94 -11.14
CA GLY A 135 12.04 -4.91 -10.18
C GLY A 135 11.22 -4.90 -8.89
N TRP A 136 10.48 -5.98 -8.61
CA TRP A 136 9.86 -6.21 -7.32
C TRP A 136 10.85 -6.86 -6.37
N TYR A 137 11.16 -6.16 -5.28
CA TYR A 137 12.12 -6.60 -4.27
C TYR A 137 11.51 -6.44 -2.90
N LYS A 138 11.48 -7.53 -2.13
CA LYS A 138 11.13 -7.51 -0.70
C LYS A 138 12.25 -8.12 0.12
N GLU A 139 12.35 -7.70 1.36
CA GLU A 139 13.41 -8.15 2.26
C GLU A 139 12.86 -8.47 3.65
N VAL A 140 13.33 -9.59 4.20
CA VAL A 140 13.16 -9.90 5.63
C VAL A 140 14.52 -10.17 6.26
N ARG A 141 14.67 -9.82 7.53
CA ARG A 141 15.96 -9.77 8.24
C ARG A 141 15.89 -10.55 9.54
N THR A 142 17.04 -11.03 9.99
CA THR A 142 17.20 -11.52 11.36
C THR A 142 16.99 -10.39 12.38
N PRO A 143 16.63 -10.70 13.64
CA PRO A 143 16.48 -9.71 14.70
C PRO A 143 17.81 -9.13 15.20
N PHE A 144 18.94 -9.56 14.65
CA PHE A 144 20.28 -9.11 14.97
C PHE A 144 21.05 -8.72 13.70
N GLU A 145 22.02 -7.82 13.86
CA GLU A 145 22.89 -7.39 12.78
C GLU A 145 24.19 -8.23 12.69
N ASP A 146 24.71 -8.67 13.83
CA ASP A 146 25.96 -9.42 13.94
C ASP A 146 25.68 -10.90 14.21
N ALA A 147 25.79 -11.73 13.17
CA ALA A 147 25.59 -13.17 13.25
C ALA A 147 26.59 -13.87 14.17
N LEU A 148 27.85 -13.41 14.22
CA LEU A 148 28.89 -14.00 15.04
C LEU A 148 28.62 -13.75 16.53
N ALA A 149 28.30 -12.50 16.88
CA ALA A 149 27.94 -12.14 18.24
C ALA A 149 26.67 -12.87 18.69
N ALA A 150 25.64 -12.92 17.83
CA ALA A 150 24.38 -13.59 18.13
C ALA A 150 24.55 -15.10 18.33
N ALA A 151 25.31 -15.79 17.46
CA ALA A 151 25.57 -17.21 17.59
C ALA A 151 26.40 -17.53 18.85
N LYS A 152 27.41 -16.72 19.16
CA LYS A 152 28.23 -16.86 20.37
C LYS A 152 27.40 -16.71 21.65
N ALA A 153 26.45 -15.79 21.68
CA ALA A 153 25.58 -15.55 22.83
C ALA A 153 24.73 -16.79 23.20
N VAL A 154 24.42 -17.66 22.23
CA VAL A 154 23.66 -18.90 22.41
C VAL A 154 24.52 -20.17 22.32
N GLY A 155 25.86 -20.04 22.29
CA GLY A 155 26.78 -21.16 22.28
C GLY A 155 26.88 -21.92 20.95
N VAL A 156 26.43 -21.34 19.84
CA VAL A 156 26.52 -21.93 18.49
C VAL A 156 27.82 -21.48 17.80
N SER A 157 28.57 -22.44 17.26
CA SER A 157 29.89 -22.18 16.64
C SER A 157 29.82 -21.81 15.16
N ASP A 158 28.77 -22.24 14.44
CA ASP A 158 28.55 -21.91 13.04
C ASP A 158 27.58 -20.73 12.92
N ALA A 159 28.13 -19.51 12.96
CA ALA A 159 27.36 -18.27 12.88
C ALA A 159 26.55 -18.15 11.58
N GLY A 160 27.10 -18.61 10.46
CA GLY A 160 26.41 -18.60 9.17
C GLY A 160 25.22 -19.55 9.14
N GLN A 161 25.36 -20.77 9.66
CA GLN A 161 24.22 -21.69 9.78
C GLN A 161 23.16 -21.12 10.74
N TYR A 162 23.60 -20.59 11.90
CA TYR A 162 22.69 -19.96 12.84
C TYR A 162 21.90 -18.80 12.21
N ALA A 163 22.56 -17.95 11.41
CA ALA A 163 21.87 -16.88 10.67
C ALA A 163 20.82 -17.43 9.69
N LEU A 164 21.15 -18.48 8.94
CA LEU A 164 20.19 -19.13 8.02
C LEU A 164 19.01 -19.76 8.75
N ASP A 165 19.23 -20.37 9.92
CA ASP A 165 18.17 -20.95 10.74
C ASP A 165 17.23 -19.85 11.26
N GLN A 166 17.78 -18.71 11.67
CA GLN A 166 16.99 -17.56 12.10
C GLN A 166 16.23 -16.91 10.95
N LEU A 167 16.82 -16.85 9.75
CA LEU A 167 16.11 -16.45 8.54
C LEU A 167 14.97 -17.42 8.18
N ALA A 168 15.16 -18.72 8.40
CA ALA A 168 14.10 -19.71 8.22
C ALA A 168 12.90 -19.43 9.15
N GLU A 169 13.12 -19.03 10.40
CA GLU A 169 12.04 -18.59 11.30
C GLU A 169 11.32 -17.34 10.78
N GLN A 170 12.07 -16.38 10.23
CA GLN A 170 11.48 -15.18 9.60
C GLN A 170 10.64 -15.52 8.36
N LEU A 171 11.08 -16.50 7.55
CA LEU A 171 10.32 -16.98 6.39
C LEU A 171 8.99 -17.65 6.77
N LYS A 172 8.82 -18.12 8.01
CA LYS A 172 7.54 -18.68 8.48
C LYS A 172 6.53 -17.60 8.83
N THR A 173 6.99 -16.43 9.27
CA THR A 173 6.12 -15.36 9.79
C THR A 173 5.86 -14.26 8.75
N TYR A 174 6.84 -13.89 7.93
CA TYR A 174 6.69 -12.84 6.92
C TYR A 174 5.79 -13.31 5.78
N ASP A 175 4.63 -12.68 5.58
CA ASP A 175 3.62 -13.11 4.60
C ASP A 175 3.93 -12.71 3.15
N PHE A 176 5.11 -13.12 2.67
CA PHE A 176 5.52 -12.97 1.27
C PHE A 176 4.53 -13.59 0.27
N PRO A 177 3.81 -14.71 0.55
CA PRO A 177 2.83 -15.23 -0.41
C PRO A 177 1.73 -14.20 -0.68
N VAL A 178 1.14 -13.59 0.35
CA VAL A 178 0.13 -12.53 0.17
C VAL A 178 0.72 -11.32 -0.57
N ALA A 179 1.95 -10.93 -0.25
CA ALA A 179 2.60 -9.79 -0.90
C ALA A 179 2.85 -10.02 -2.41
N VAL A 180 3.34 -11.20 -2.79
CA VAL A 180 3.61 -11.52 -4.20
C VAL A 180 2.32 -11.79 -4.98
N THR A 181 1.31 -12.39 -4.36
CA THR A 181 -0.02 -12.58 -4.97
C THR A 181 -0.71 -11.24 -5.24
N ALA A 182 -0.55 -10.25 -4.35
CA ALA A 182 -1.02 -8.89 -4.57
C ALA A 182 -0.28 -8.20 -5.72
N GLU A 183 1.06 -8.32 -5.77
CA GLU A 183 1.87 -7.83 -6.89
C GLU A 183 1.43 -8.42 -8.24
N TRP A 184 1.05 -9.70 -8.25
CA TRP A 184 0.57 -10.38 -9.45
C TRP A 184 -0.89 -10.09 -9.80
N GLY A 185 -1.57 -9.22 -9.04
CA GLY A 185 -2.96 -8.83 -9.33
C GLY A 185 -4.00 -9.93 -9.10
N GLN A 186 -3.68 -10.98 -8.34
CA GLN A 186 -4.57 -12.14 -8.19
C GLN A 186 -5.61 -11.94 -7.08
N ILE A 187 -6.55 -11.02 -7.31
CA ILE A 187 -7.60 -10.62 -6.37
C ILE A 187 -8.44 -11.84 -5.93
N ASP A 188 -8.90 -12.68 -6.85
CA ASP A 188 -9.73 -13.86 -6.53
C ASP A 188 -9.03 -14.82 -5.56
N ARG A 189 -7.71 -15.02 -5.72
CA ARG A 189 -6.92 -15.88 -4.83
C ARG A 189 -6.83 -15.27 -3.43
N LEU A 190 -6.66 -13.95 -3.32
CA LEU A 190 -6.69 -13.24 -2.05
C LEU A 190 -8.07 -13.31 -1.38
N LEU A 191 -9.14 -13.14 -2.15
CA LEU A 191 -10.52 -13.23 -1.64
C LEU A 191 -10.86 -14.64 -1.16
N ALA A 192 -10.42 -15.68 -1.88
CA ALA A 192 -10.59 -17.06 -1.45
C ALA A 192 -9.94 -17.29 -0.08
N LEU A 193 -8.71 -16.82 0.11
CA LEU A 193 -7.98 -16.93 1.38
C LEU A 193 -8.61 -16.10 2.50
N LEU A 194 -9.12 -14.91 2.20
CA LEU A 194 -9.81 -14.06 3.15
C LEU A 194 -11.10 -14.71 3.67
N ASN A 195 -11.84 -15.39 2.78
CA ASN A 195 -13.09 -16.09 3.09
C ASN A 195 -12.88 -17.41 3.84
N ASP A 196 -11.69 -18.01 3.78
CA ASP A 196 -11.39 -19.26 4.47
C ASP A 196 -11.46 -19.05 6.01
N PRO A 197 -12.32 -19.79 6.74
CA PRO A 197 -12.40 -19.71 8.19
C PRO A 197 -11.12 -20.11 8.92
N SER A 198 -10.28 -20.95 8.30
CA SER A 198 -9.00 -21.41 8.85
C SER A 198 -7.88 -20.37 8.74
N THR A 199 -8.07 -19.34 7.91
CA THR A 199 -7.09 -18.26 7.75
C THR A 199 -6.95 -17.46 9.04
N HIS A 200 -5.73 -17.42 9.57
CA HIS A 200 -5.40 -16.69 10.79
C HIS A 200 -5.69 -15.18 10.67
N LYS A 201 -6.14 -14.55 11.78
CA LYS A 201 -6.54 -13.13 11.81
C LYS A 201 -5.48 -12.19 11.23
N VAL A 202 -4.20 -12.37 11.60
CA VAL A 202 -3.09 -11.53 11.09
C VAL A 202 -2.96 -11.61 9.56
N ARG A 203 -3.19 -12.79 8.97
CA ARG A 203 -3.17 -12.97 7.51
C ARG A 203 -4.37 -12.29 6.87
N LYS A 204 -5.57 -12.37 7.47
CA LYS A 204 -6.75 -11.60 7.00
C LYS A 204 -6.50 -10.09 7.00
N LEU A 205 -5.93 -9.55 8.07
CA LEU A 205 -5.56 -8.13 8.16
C LEU A 205 -4.56 -7.74 7.06
N LYS A 206 -3.57 -8.60 6.78
CA LYS A 206 -2.62 -8.36 5.68
C LYS A 206 -3.32 -8.38 4.32
N ILE A 207 -4.25 -9.31 4.08
CA ILE A 207 -5.04 -9.36 2.84
C ILE A 207 -5.86 -8.09 2.65
N LEU A 208 -6.60 -7.65 3.68
CA LEU A 208 -7.36 -6.39 3.63
C LEU A 208 -6.46 -5.19 3.33
N SER A 209 -5.29 -5.14 3.97
CA SER A 209 -4.30 -4.07 3.74
C SER A 209 -3.72 -4.06 2.32
N VAL A 210 -3.53 -5.21 1.67
CA VAL A 210 -3.06 -5.21 0.27
C VAL A 210 -4.19 -4.90 -0.70
N LEU A 211 -5.41 -5.41 -0.45
CA LEU A 211 -6.59 -5.09 -1.25
C LEU A 211 -6.86 -3.58 -1.27
N SER A 212 -6.65 -2.87 -0.16
CA SER A 212 -6.83 -1.41 -0.09
C SER A 212 -5.91 -0.61 -1.02
N GLN A 213 -4.80 -1.19 -1.46
CA GLN A 213 -3.78 -0.56 -2.29
C GLN A 213 -3.85 -1.00 -3.76
N MET A 214 -4.67 -2.03 -4.04
CA MET A 214 -4.91 -2.57 -5.37
C MET A 214 -6.12 -1.89 -6.02
N ASN A 215 -6.25 -2.01 -7.35
CA ASN A 215 -7.50 -1.74 -8.03
C ASN A 215 -8.34 -3.03 -8.04
N ALA A 216 -9.09 -3.25 -6.97
CA ALA A 216 -9.83 -4.46 -6.67
C ALA A 216 -11.35 -4.19 -6.60
N ASP A 217 -11.90 -3.64 -7.68
CA ASP A 217 -13.32 -3.31 -7.80
C ASP A 217 -14.22 -4.53 -7.52
N GLU A 218 -13.78 -5.72 -7.95
CA GLU A 218 -14.47 -6.99 -7.78
C GLU A 218 -14.52 -7.45 -6.31
N ALA A 219 -13.67 -6.91 -5.43
CA ALA A 219 -13.67 -7.23 -4.00
C ALA A 219 -14.84 -6.58 -3.25
N LEU A 220 -15.52 -5.58 -3.81
CA LEU A 220 -16.54 -4.78 -3.12
C LEU A 220 -17.62 -5.62 -2.40
N PRO A 221 -18.24 -6.64 -3.03
CA PRO A 221 -19.28 -7.43 -2.35
C PRO A 221 -18.73 -8.16 -1.12
N ARG A 222 -17.51 -8.71 -1.23
CA ARG A 222 -16.86 -9.46 -0.14
C ARG A 222 -16.44 -8.52 0.98
N LEU A 223 -15.83 -7.38 0.66
CA LEU A 223 -15.45 -6.37 1.66
C LEU A 223 -16.66 -5.86 2.44
N THR A 224 -17.80 -5.68 1.76
CA THR A 224 -19.07 -5.27 2.39
C THR A 224 -19.58 -6.30 3.40
N GLU A 225 -19.36 -7.59 3.16
CA GLU A 225 -19.69 -8.63 4.15
C GLU A 225 -18.80 -8.53 5.39
N PHE A 226 -17.51 -8.24 5.23
CA PHE A 226 -16.55 -8.10 6.34
C PHE A 226 -16.77 -6.86 7.21
N LEU A 227 -17.53 -5.87 6.75
CA LEU A 227 -17.96 -4.75 7.59
C LEU A 227 -18.81 -5.21 8.79
N LYS A 228 -19.39 -6.42 8.74
CA LYS A 228 -20.19 -6.98 9.84
C LYS A 228 -19.34 -7.73 10.86
N ASP A 229 -18.08 -8.01 10.53
CA ASP A 229 -17.14 -8.69 11.42
C ASP A 229 -16.48 -7.67 12.33
N LYS A 230 -16.86 -7.66 13.61
CA LYS A 230 -16.34 -6.70 14.60
C LYS A 230 -14.82 -6.73 14.74
N ASP A 231 -14.18 -7.86 14.44
CA ASP A 231 -12.74 -8.01 14.56
C ASP A 231 -11.96 -7.47 13.34
N LEU A 232 -12.66 -7.23 12.23
CA LEU A 232 -12.08 -6.84 10.94
C LEU A 232 -12.76 -5.60 10.32
N GLU A 233 -13.78 -5.04 10.98
CA GLU A 233 -14.62 -3.96 10.45
C GLU A 233 -13.79 -2.76 9.99
N GLN A 234 -12.85 -2.28 10.82
CA GLN A 234 -12.03 -1.11 10.52
C GLN A 234 -11.10 -1.33 9.32
N GLU A 235 -10.47 -2.50 9.24
CA GLU A 235 -9.61 -2.86 8.11
C GLU A 235 -10.42 -3.12 6.84
N ALA A 236 -11.62 -3.68 6.96
CA ALA A 236 -12.55 -3.85 5.84
C ALA A 236 -12.98 -2.48 5.29
N ILE A 237 -13.26 -1.49 6.15
CA ILE A 237 -13.53 -0.11 5.73
C ILE A 237 -12.35 0.45 4.97
N THR A 238 -11.12 0.29 5.48
CA THR A 238 -9.92 0.78 4.79
C THR A 238 -9.73 0.08 3.44
N ALA A 239 -10.01 -1.22 3.36
CA ALA A 239 -9.93 -2.02 2.14
C ALA A 239 -10.89 -1.56 1.05
N LEU A 240 -12.02 -0.93 1.39
CA LEU A 240 -12.94 -0.35 0.41
C LEU A 240 -12.28 0.69 -0.50
N ALA A 241 -11.15 1.30 -0.10
CA ALA A 241 -10.38 2.18 -0.97
C ALA A 241 -9.97 1.49 -2.29
N GLY A 242 -9.60 0.21 -2.21
CA GLY A 242 -9.21 -0.56 -3.40
C GLY A 242 -10.37 -0.95 -4.29
N ALA A 243 -11.60 -0.94 -3.75
CA ALA A 243 -12.81 -1.17 -4.53
C ALA A 243 -13.30 0.09 -5.29
N GLY A 244 -12.53 1.18 -5.25
CA GLY A 244 -12.75 2.33 -6.12
C GLY A 244 -14.03 3.12 -5.83
N ALA A 245 -14.54 3.80 -6.86
CA ALA A 245 -15.64 4.76 -6.75
C ALA A 245 -16.98 4.14 -6.32
N GLU A 246 -17.17 2.85 -6.59
CA GLU A 246 -18.40 2.13 -6.20
C GLU A 246 -18.49 1.91 -4.68
N SER A 247 -17.39 2.05 -3.95
CA SER A 247 -17.39 2.02 -2.48
C SER A 247 -17.92 3.31 -1.83
N ILE A 248 -17.97 4.44 -2.57
CA ILE A 248 -18.27 5.76 -2.01
C ILE A 248 -19.62 5.80 -1.29
N PRO A 249 -20.74 5.29 -1.84
CA PRO A 249 -22.02 5.31 -1.14
C PRO A 249 -21.98 4.62 0.23
N ILE A 250 -21.26 3.50 0.33
CA ILE A 250 -21.09 2.74 1.59
C ILE A 250 -20.29 3.57 2.59
N LEU A 251 -19.19 4.18 2.13
CA LEU A 251 -18.34 5.02 2.98
C LEU A 251 -19.07 6.28 3.49
N ILE A 252 -19.89 6.90 2.65
CA ILE A 252 -20.72 8.05 3.05
C ILE A 252 -21.75 7.63 4.10
N ASP A 253 -22.40 6.48 3.92
CA ASP A 253 -23.36 5.96 4.88
C ASP A 253 -22.68 5.71 6.23
N LEU A 254 -21.57 4.95 6.24
CA LEU A 254 -20.79 4.68 7.46
C LEU A 254 -20.34 5.96 8.15
N PHE A 255 -19.80 6.94 7.42
CA PHE A 255 -19.36 8.21 7.99
C PHE A 255 -20.50 8.99 8.66
N ARG A 256 -21.71 8.93 8.11
CA ARG A 256 -22.87 9.64 8.63
C ARG A 256 -23.57 8.92 9.77
N THR A 257 -23.72 7.59 9.67
CA THR A 257 -24.59 6.81 10.54
C THR A 257 -23.85 6.11 11.68
N ALA A 258 -22.54 5.85 11.55
CA ALA A 258 -21.79 5.15 12.58
C ALA A 258 -21.76 5.93 13.90
N THR A 259 -21.89 5.23 15.01
CA THR A 259 -21.82 5.82 16.36
C THR A 259 -20.40 5.84 16.91
N GLN A 260 -19.57 4.88 16.49
CA GLN A 260 -18.19 4.72 16.94
C GLN A 260 -17.25 5.71 16.21
N PRO A 261 -16.51 6.57 16.94
CA PRO A 261 -15.56 7.52 16.33
C PRO A 261 -14.52 6.85 15.43
N GLU A 262 -14.05 5.66 15.79
CA GLU A 262 -13.04 4.90 15.04
C GLU A 262 -13.55 4.51 13.65
N ILE A 263 -14.81 4.08 13.57
CA ILE A 263 -15.49 3.72 12.31
C ILE A 263 -15.72 4.96 11.44
N LYS A 264 -16.15 6.07 12.05
CA LYS A 264 -16.29 7.35 11.33
C LYS A 264 -14.96 7.86 10.79
N ALA A 265 -13.90 7.82 11.60
CA ALA A 265 -12.56 8.25 11.21
C ALA A 265 -12.03 7.36 10.06
N ALA A 266 -12.19 6.04 10.16
CA ALA A 266 -11.82 5.12 9.09
C ALA A 266 -12.58 5.40 7.79
N ALA A 267 -13.89 5.67 7.87
CA ALA A 267 -14.70 6.03 6.70
C ALA A 267 -14.24 7.36 6.08
N ALA A 268 -13.98 8.40 6.89
CA ALA A 268 -13.48 9.70 6.42
C ALA A 268 -12.11 9.57 5.73
N LYS A 269 -11.18 8.84 6.36
CA LYS A 269 -9.86 8.54 5.80
C LYS A 269 -9.98 7.84 4.45
N THR A 270 -10.84 6.83 4.37
CA THR A 270 -11.04 6.03 3.16
C THR A 270 -11.71 6.85 2.06
N LEU A 271 -12.68 7.70 2.38
CA LEU A 271 -13.24 8.68 1.42
C LEU A 271 -12.14 9.56 0.82
N GLY A 272 -11.21 10.05 1.64
CA GLY A 272 -10.05 10.82 1.17
C GLY A 272 -9.12 10.03 0.25
N HIS A 273 -8.91 8.73 0.51
CA HIS A 273 -8.10 7.86 -0.35
C HIS A 273 -8.78 7.54 -1.69
N VAL A 274 -10.06 7.18 -1.66
CA VAL A 274 -10.84 6.92 -2.88
C VAL A 274 -10.83 8.17 -3.73
N ALA A 275 -11.11 9.33 -3.14
CA ALA A 275 -11.17 10.56 -3.90
C ALA A 275 -9.83 11.00 -4.49
N ALA A 276 -8.71 10.77 -3.79
CA ALA A 276 -7.37 11.01 -4.33
C ALA A 276 -7.01 10.13 -5.54
N THR A 277 -7.76 9.03 -5.74
CA THR A 277 -7.53 8.09 -6.84
C THR A 277 -8.56 8.27 -7.96
N THR A 278 -9.83 8.51 -7.62
CA THR A 278 -10.94 8.59 -8.57
C THR A 278 -11.33 10.01 -8.96
N SER A 279 -10.90 11.02 -8.18
CA SER A 279 -11.37 12.41 -8.27
C SER A 279 -12.90 12.56 -8.18
N ASP A 280 -13.59 11.61 -7.53
CA ASP A 280 -15.05 11.61 -7.46
C ASP A 280 -15.57 12.71 -6.50
N PRO A 281 -16.36 13.68 -7.01
CA PRO A 281 -16.81 14.82 -6.22
C PRO A 281 -17.83 14.47 -5.15
N ARG A 282 -18.44 13.27 -5.18
CA ARG A 282 -19.42 12.82 -4.17
C ARG A 282 -18.81 12.72 -2.77
N THR A 283 -17.49 12.59 -2.69
CA THR A 283 -16.73 12.46 -1.43
C THR A 283 -16.60 13.77 -0.64
N ILE A 284 -16.66 14.94 -1.31
CA ILE A 284 -16.44 16.25 -0.68
C ILE A 284 -17.61 16.72 0.20
N PRO A 285 -18.88 16.74 -0.29
CA PRO A 285 -20.00 17.26 0.49
C PRO A 285 -20.14 16.70 1.92
N PRO A 286 -20.07 15.38 2.17
CA PRO A 286 -20.23 14.85 3.53
C PRO A 286 -19.11 15.32 4.48
N LEU A 287 -17.87 15.35 4.01
CA LEU A 287 -16.71 15.81 4.81
C LEU A 287 -16.82 17.31 5.13
N LEU A 288 -17.20 18.12 4.14
CA LEU A 288 -17.35 19.56 4.31
C LEU A 288 -18.53 19.91 5.21
N GLU A 289 -19.64 19.18 5.10
CA GLU A 289 -20.81 19.30 5.98
C GLU A 289 -20.42 19.00 7.44
N TYR A 290 -19.67 17.91 7.67
CA TYR A 290 -19.16 17.57 8.99
C TYR A 290 -18.26 18.66 9.57
N LEU A 291 -17.30 19.17 8.79
CA LEU A 291 -16.42 20.26 9.22
C LEU A 291 -17.22 21.52 9.59
N LYS A 292 -18.14 21.96 8.72
CA LYS A 292 -18.99 23.13 8.96
C LYS A 292 -19.84 22.97 10.22
N HIS A 293 -20.47 21.81 10.40
CA HIS A 293 -21.26 21.54 11.59
C HIS A 293 -20.39 21.55 12.86
N THR A 294 -19.24 20.89 12.83
CA THR A 294 -18.29 20.83 13.94
C THR A 294 -17.79 22.23 14.34
N LEU A 295 -17.48 23.10 13.37
CA LEU A 295 -17.06 24.48 13.61
C LEU A 295 -18.06 25.31 14.44
N THR A 296 -19.35 25.02 14.32
CA THR A 296 -20.39 25.72 15.11
C THR A 296 -20.37 25.33 16.59
N ARG A 297 -19.82 24.15 16.90
CA ARG A 297 -19.84 23.53 18.23
C ARG A 297 -18.54 23.69 19.00
N ILE A 298 -17.39 23.72 18.32
CA ILE A 298 -16.08 23.84 18.98
C ILE A 298 -15.99 25.15 19.78
N ARG A 299 -15.86 25.00 21.11
CA ARG A 299 -15.47 26.06 22.06
C ARG A 299 -14.23 25.68 22.85
N THR A 300 -14.11 24.40 23.18
CA THR A 300 -13.06 23.80 24.00
C THR A 300 -12.54 22.53 23.33
N SER A 301 -11.47 21.93 23.84
CA SER A 301 -10.93 20.68 23.27
C SER A 301 -11.87 19.49 23.51
N GLU A 302 -12.68 19.51 24.56
CA GLU A 302 -13.67 18.48 24.87
C GLU A 302 -14.81 18.40 23.84
N ASP A 303 -15.02 19.46 23.05
CA ASP A 303 -16.01 19.48 21.96
C ASP A 303 -15.51 18.77 20.68
N ILE A 304 -14.23 18.39 20.64
CA ILE A 304 -13.56 17.89 19.44
C ILE A 304 -13.52 16.35 19.47
N ASP A 305 -14.15 15.73 18.48
CA ASP A 305 -13.86 14.35 18.12
C ASP A 305 -12.56 14.32 17.29
N PHE A 306 -11.42 14.23 17.98
CA PHE A 306 -10.10 14.32 17.37
C PHE A 306 -9.87 13.26 16.27
N PRO A 307 -10.16 11.96 16.48
CA PRO A 307 -10.00 10.96 15.44
C PRO A 307 -10.75 11.31 14.17
N VAL A 308 -12.02 11.70 14.27
CA VAL A 308 -12.86 11.97 13.10
C VAL A 308 -12.47 13.29 12.43
N LEU A 309 -12.33 14.38 13.19
CA LEU A 309 -12.04 15.69 12.62
C LEU A 309 -10.67 15.72 11.94
N THR A 310 -9.67 15.05 12.51
CA THR A 310 -8.32 14.99 11.91
C THR A 310 -8.35 14.28 10.56
N GLU A 311 -9.03 13.14 10.44
CA GLU A 311 -9.15 12.42 9.17
C GLU A 311 -10.00 13.18 8.14
N VAL A 312 -11.03 13.90 8.58
CA VAL A 312 -11.80 14.81 7.70
C VAL A 312 -10.90 15.92 7.14
N VAL A 313 -10.06 16.53 7.97
CA VAL A 313 -9.11 17.57 7.55
C VAL A 313 -8.09 17.03 6.54
N TRP A 314 -7.51 15.85 6.78
CA TRP A 314 -6.61 15.21 5.82
C TRP A 314 -7.30 14.87 4.50
N ALA A 315 -8.52 14.32 4.56
CA ALA A 315 -9.28 13.97 3.37
C ALA A 315 -9.58 15.20 2.50
N LEU A 316 -10.02 16.31 3.10
CA LEU A 316 -10.28 17.57 2.38
C LEU A 316 -9.00 18.16 1.75
N GLY A 317 -7.83 18.00 2.38
CA GLY A 317 -6.56 18.43 1.81
C GLY A 317 -6.13 17.62 0.58
N LYS A 318 -6.41 16.31 0.58
CA LYS A 318 -6.17 15.45 -0.60
C LYS A 318 -7.09 15.81 -1.77
N LEU A 319 -8.30 16.27 -1.48
CA LEU A 319 -9.34 16.64 -2.44
C LEU A 319 -9.10 17.98 -3.13
N ARG A 320 -8.42 18.91 -2.46
CA ARG A 320 -8.10 20.26 -2.97
C ARG A 320 -9.31 21.06 -3.48
N ASP A 321 -10.45 20.91 -2.81
CA ASP A 321 -11.67 21.64 -3.18
C ASP A 321 -11.68 23.04 -2.55
N GLU A 322 -11.78 24.09 -3.37
CA GLU A 322 -11.78 25.50 -2.96
C GLU A 322 -12.85 25.83 -1.91
N ARG A 323 -13.99 25.13 -1.90
CA ARG A 323 -15.07 25.33 -0.91
C ARG A 323 -14.62 24.94 0.50
N SER A 324 -13.47 24.26 0.63
CA SER A 324 -12.85 23.88 1.89
C SER A 324 -11.96 24.99 2.47
N ILE A 325 -11.52 25.98 1.68
CA ILE A 325 -10.57 27.03 2.12
C ILE A 325 -11.14 27.81 3.31
N GLU A 326 -12.33 28.39 3.16
CA GLU A 326 -12.94 29.24 4.20
C GLU A 326 -13.23 28.45 5.49
N PRO A 327 -13.85 27.24 5.44
CA PRO A 327 -14.00 26.40 6.64
C PRO A 327 -12.66 25.98 7.27
N MET A 328 -11.62 25.69 6.48
CA MET A 328 -10.32 25.31 6.99
C MET A 328 -9.61 26.47 7.71
N ALA A 329 -9.68 27.68 7.14
CA ALA A 329 -9.16 28.90 7.79
C ALA A 329 -9.83 29.16 9.15
N LYS A 330 -11.17 29.00 9.20
CA LYS A 330 -11.94 29.12 10.45
C LYS A 330 -11.57 28.05 11.47
N LEU A 331 -11.31 26.83 11.02
CA LEU A 331 -10.85 25.75 11.90
C LEU A 331 -9.49 26.11 12.50
N GLN A 332 -8.55 26.53 11.65
CA GLN A 332 -7.20 26.93 12.05
C GLN A 332 -7.26 28.01 13.14
N GLU A 333 -7.98 29.10 12.92
CA GLU A 333 -8.14 30.16 13.92
C GLU A 333 -8.66 29.60 15.26
N LYS A 334 -9.73 28.81 15.23
CA LYS A 334 -10.36 28.24 16.43
C LYS A 334 -9.41 27.34 17.23
N ILE A 335 -8.74 26.39 16.59
CA ILE A 335 -7.89 25.41 17.29
C ILE A 335 -6.60 26.03 17.87
N TRP A 336 -6.15 27.16 17.33
CA TRP A 336 -5.01 27.92 17.87
C TRP A 336 -5.40 28.79 19.07
N LEU A 337 -6.67 29.19 19.18
CA LEU A 337 -7.18 29.93 20.34
C LEU A 337 -7.47 29.02 21.55
N ILE A 338 -7.66 27.72 21.32
CA ILE A 338 -7.86 26.74 22.40
C ILE A 338 -6.50 26.38 23.01
N HIS A 339 -6.34 26.62 24.31
CA HIS A 339 -5.12 26.25 25.02
C HIS A 339 -5.13 24.75 25.38
N ASP A 340 -4.60 23.94 24.47
CA ASP A 340 -4.39 22.51 24.64
C ASP A 340 -3.06 22.09 23.99
N ASN A 341 -2.28 21.28 24.71
CA ASN A 341 -0.97 20.77 24.31
C ASN A 341 -0.96 19.23 24.15
N SER A 342 -2.13 18.60 24.18
CA SER A 342 -2.32 17.17 23.90
C SER A 342 -1.73 16.78 22.53
N GLU A 343 -1.34 15.51 22.39
CA GLU A 343 -0.82 14.98 21.12
C GLU A 343 -1.89 15.06 20.03
N GLU A 344 -3.15 14.87 20.41
CA GLU A 344 -4.32 14.94 19.53
C GLU A 344 -4.54 16.36 18.97
N MET A 345 -4.42 17.38 19.82
CA MET A 345 -4.50 18.77 19.37
C MET A 345 -3.32 19.14 18.47
N GLN A 346 -2.12 18.65 18.77
CA GLN A 346 -0.94 18.85 17.92
C GLN A 346 -1.16 18.21 16.53
N ALA A 347 -1.60 16.96 16.47
CA ALA A 347 -1.91 16.27 15.23
C ALA A 347 -2.99 17.00 14.40
N LEU A 348 -4.04 17.51 15.05
CA LEU A 348 -5.08 18.28 14.36
C LEU A 348 -4.54 19.61 13.80
N ARG A 349 -3.68 20.31 14.55
CA ARG A 349 -3.02 21.55 14.08
C ARG A 349 -2.10 21.29 12.90
N GLU A 350 -1.34 20.19 12.93
CA GLU A 350 -0.48 19.76 11.83
C GLU A 350 -1.30 19.45 10.57
N ALA A 351 -2.35 18.65 10.72
CA ALA A 351 -3.28 18.31 9.65
C ALA A 351 -3.89 19.58 9.03
N THR A 352 -4.36 20.50 9.87
CA THR A 352 -5.00 21.75 9.43
C THR A 352 -4.01 22.65 8.71
N ASN A 353 -2.80 22.80 9.23
CA ASN A 353 -1.74 23.61 8.62
C ASN A 353 -1.31 23.05 7.26
N TRP A 354 -1.10 21.72 7.17
CA TRP A 354 -0.78 21.06 5.91
C TRP A 354 -1.91 21.22 4.90
N THR A 355 -3.15 20.93 5.29
CA THR A 355 -4.31 21.04 4.40
C THR A 355 -4.55 22.47 3.93
N TYR A 356 -4.45 23.46 4.81
CA TYR A 356 -4.59 24.86 4.43
C TYR A 356 -3.55 25.25 3.37
N LYS A 357 -2.27 24.90 3.58
CA LYS A 357 -1.21 25.13 2.59
C LYS A 357 -1.49 24.42 1.27
N GLN A 358 -1.98 23.18 1.33
CA GLN A 358 -2.30 22.38 0.14
C GLN A 358 -3.45 22.97 -0.70
N LEU A 359 -4.39 23.63 -0.03
CA LEU A 359 -5.51 24.34 -0.64
C LEU A 359 -5.09 25.73 -1.18
N ASP A 360 -4.19 26.42 -0.50
CA ASP A 360 -3.73 27.79 -0.81
C ASP A 360 -2.51 27.85 -1.75
N LEU A 361 -2.11 26.73 -2.37
CA LEU A 361 -0.94 26.67 -3.27
C LEU A 361 -1.01 27.67 -4.44
N ASP A 362 -2.19 28.11 -4.85
CA ASP A 362 -2.36 29.09 -5.94
C ASP A 362 -2.12 30.54 -5.48
N GLY A 363 -2.18 30.84 -4.18
CA GLY A 363 -1.92 32.17 -3.61
C GLY A 363 -0.44 32.58 -3.56
N HIS A 364 0.48 31.64 -3.82
CA HIS A 364 1.92 31.91 -3.87
C HIS A 364 2.48 32.11 -5.29
N LEU A 365 1.63 32.00 -6.32
CA LEU A 365 1.99 32.20 -7.73
C LEU A 365 1.42 33.50 -8.33
N SER A 366 0.69 34.31 -7.57
CA SER A 366 0.10 35.59 -8.00
C SER A 366 0.87 36.82 -7.52
#